data_AF-A0A1Q3Q3A5-F1
#
_entry.id   AF-A0A1Q3Q3A5-F1
#
_cell.length_a   1.000
_cell.length_b   1.000
_cell.length_c   1.000
_cell.angle_alpha   90.00
_cell.angle_beta   90.00
_cell.angle_gamma   90.00
#
_symmetry.space_group_name_H-M   'P 1'
#
loop_
_entity.id
_entity.type
_entity.pdbx_description
1 polymer ?
#
loop_
_entity_poly.entity_id
_entity_poly.type
_entity_poly.pdbx_seq_one_letter_code
_entity_poly.pdbx_strand_id
1 'polypeptide(L)'
;MKKFLLTSGIAIIVSLSFSQTVNWAEHIAPILYKNCTTCHHDGGAGHFSLINYSDAFNNAFSIHYKTQAKEMPPFPSDPTYRKFKDERRLTDSEIQLITDWFNNGAPMGDSTLAPAKPTYTNLPEIVTPSKVLQMPTYTVTATNDVYQCFVLDPQLTQDVFLDAYEVIPGNREIVHHVLIYEDTTGQSTVKDAQTQEPGYTSFGGIGVMSARLLGGWVPGSNASFFPRNMGVKLHKNGKIVIQVHYPAGSKNKADSTTLRLRFSNSTLREINIDPALHYFGGNGGLTNGPLVINAGEVKTFYNKYDIPSYYPKLSLIYLAPHMHLIGRSIMAFAVTPTNDTIPLVKIPNWDFRWQMFYFNQKPVVVPPGSKLMGKATYDNTATSPFQPNDPPKKVTAGEATTDEMFLVYFGYTLYENGDENIVIDSSIIQQPTGINTNDLEEIITTAQFLDPLPNPAQNQTKLQFVLPKQETILFQVFDVNGKIVSEIKPVSYEKGFGETTLNTEKFSSGNYIIRMVSNSGKTVSKQLLVEH
;
A
#
# COMPACT_ATOMS: atom_id res chain seq x y z
N MET A 1 -76.52 45.96 0.06
CA MET A 1 -75.51 45.56 1.08
C MET A 1 -75.04 44.15 0.79
N LYS A 2 -73.78 43.85 1.17
CA LYS A 2 -73.05 42.56 1.16
C LYS A 2 -72.16 42.30 -0.08
N LYS A 3 -70.93 42.82 0.01
CA LYS A 3 -69.75 42.29 -0.70
C LYS A 3 -69.19 41.13 0.13
N PHE A 4 -69.01 39.96 -0.46
CA PHE A 4 -68.28 38.84 0.12
C PHE A 4 -66.78 39.00 -0.20
N LEU A 5 -65.94 39.03 0.83
CA LEU A 5 -64.49 38.93 0.73
C LEU A 5 -64.09 37.46 0.92
N LEU A 6 -63.54 36.84 -0.12
CA LEU A 6 -62.82 35.58 0.00
C LEU A 6 -61.41 35.88 0.55
N THR A 7 -61.12 35.40 1.76
CA THR A 7 -59.75 35.30 2.28
C THR A 7 -59.25 33.88 2.05
N SER A 8 -58.29 33.73 1.12
CA SER A 8 -57.58 32.47 0.88
C SER A 8 -56.46 32.34 1.91
N GLY A 9 -56.58 31.40 2.84
CA GLY A 9 -55.55 31.09 3.83
C GLY A 9 -54.48 30.18 3.22
N ILE A 10 -53.25 30.68 3.08
CA ILE A 10 -52.09 29.87 2.72
C ILE A 10 -51.61 29.16 3.99
N ALA A 11 -51.78 27.84 4.05
CA ALA A 11 -51.17 27.00 5.07
C ALA A 11 -49.70 26.74 4.69
N ILE A 12 -48.76 27.33 5.45
CA ILE A 12 -47.33 27.02 5.34
C ILE A 12 -47.10 25.71 6.10
N ILE A 13 -46.90 24.62 5.37
CA ILE A 13 -46.41 23.35 5.93
C ILE A 13 -44.90 23.53 6.14
N VAL A 14 -44.50 23.74 7.40
CA VAL A 14 -43.08 23.70 7.80
C VAL A 14 -42.71 22.23 7.90
N SER A 15 -42.09 21.70 6.85
CA SER A 15 -41.42 20.39 6.89
C SER A 15 -40.24 20.49 7.85
N LEU A 16 -40.38 19.98 9.08
CA LEU A 16 -39.25 19.73 9.96
C LEU A 16 -38.45 18.57 9.37
N SER A 17 -37.48 18.89 8.51
CA SER A 17 -36.44 17.94 8.13
C SER A 17 -35.59 17.69 9.37
N PHE A 18 -35.85 16.59 10.08
CA PHE A 18 -34.88 16.06 11.04
C PHE A 18 -33.66 15.63 10.24
N SER A 19 -32.62 16.48 10.22
CA SER A 19 -31.29 16.02 9.86
C SER A 19 -30.96 14.90 10.85
N GLN A 20 -30.79 13.67 10.37
CA GLN A 20 -30.44 12.53 11.22
C GLN A 20 -29.18 12.88 12.00
N THR A 21 -29.27 12.85 13.33
CA THR A 21 -28.13 13.14 14.19
C THR A 21 -27.07 12.05 13.99
N VAL A 22 -25.82 12.48 13.74
CA VAL A 22 -24.68 11.56 13.57
C VAL A 22 -24.56 10.66 14.80
N ASN A 23 -24.50 9.35 14.57
CA ASN A 23 -24.50 8.34 15.63
C ASN A 23 -23.43 7.26 15.41
N TRP A 24 -23.11 6.52 16.46
CA TRP A 24 -22.04 5.53 16.41
C TRP A 24 -22.35 4.39 15.44
N ALA A 25 -23.53 3.78 15.52
CA ALA A 25 -23.88 2.59 14.76
C ALA A 25 -23.76 2.80 13.25
N GLU A 26 -24.41 3.82 12.71
CA GLU A 26 -24.52 4.02 11.27
C GLU A 26 -23.32 4.79 10.69
N HIS A 27 -22.69 5.68 11.46
CA HIS A 27 -21.72 6.63 10.92
C HIS A 27 -20.29 6.40 11.42
N ILE A 28 -20.09 6.14 12.72
CA ILE A 28 -18.74 6.09 13.31
C ILE A 28 -18.16 4.67 13.31
N ALA A 29 -18.96 3.65 13.60
CA ALA A 29 -18.53 2.26 13.58
C ALA A 29 -17.92 1.86 12.23
N PRO A 30 -18.50 2.19 11.05
CA PRO A 30 -17.85 1.94 9.76
C PRO A 30 -16.46 2.58 9.64
N ILE A 31 -16.31 3.83 10.13
CA ILE A 31 -15.04 4.57 10.07
C ILE A 31 -14.00 3.89 10.97
N LEU A 32 -14.37 3.58 12.21
CA LEU A 32 -13.48 2.94 13.18
C LEU A 32 -13.08 1.53 12.71
N TYR A 33 -14.02 0.76 12.19
CA TYR A 33 -13.78 -0.61 11.73
C TYR A 33 -12.82 -0.68 10.55
N LYS A 34 -12.95 0.29 9.63
CA LYS A 34 -12.09 0.40 8.46
C LYS A 34 -10.69 0.91 8.79
N ASN A 35 -10.58 1.90 9.67
CA ASN A 35 -9.34 2.68 9.81
C ASN A 35 -8.60 2.48 11.14
N CYS A 36 -9.29 2.05 12.20
CA CYS A 36 -8.76 2.07 13.56
C CYS A 36 -8.64 0.68 14.18
N THR A 37 -9.64 -0.19 13.99
CA THR A 37 -9.72 -1.46 14.73
C THR A 37 -8.69 -2.50 14.30
N THR A 38 -7.98 -2.32 13.18
CA THR A 38 -6.82 -3.16 12.85
C THR A 38 -5.73 -3.09 13.91
N CYS A 39 -5.62 -1.96 14.63
CA CYS A 39 -4.74 -1.85 15.78
C CYS A 39 -5.52 -1.82 17.10
N HIS A 40 -6.68 -1.17 17.12
CA HIS A 40 -7.52 -1.02 18.31
C HIS A 40 -8.54 -2.15 18.44
N HIS A 41 -8.04 -3.35 18.72
CA HIS A 41 -8.83 -4.53 19.07
C HIS A 41 -8.10 -5.35 20.14
N ASP A 42 -8.78 -6.30 20.75
CA ASP A 42 -8.16 -7.18 21.75
C ASP A 42 -7.02 -8.00 21.12
N GLY A 43 -5.81 -7.87 21.67
CA GLY A 43 -4.59 -8.48 21.14
C GLY A 43 -3.89 -7.69 20.02
N GLY A 44 -4.50 -6.58 19.58
CA GLY A 44 -3.92 -5.64 18.61
C GLY A 44 -2.81 -4.75 19.21
N ALA A 45 -2.20 -3.92 18.37
CA ALA A 45 -1.11 -3.02 18.79
C ALA A 45 -1.58 -1.79 19.59
N GLY A 46 -2.88 -1.46 19.55
CA GLY A 46 -3.46 -0.35 20.29
C GLY A 46 -3.67 -0.69 21.76
N HIS A 47 -3.55 0.31 22.63
CA HIS A 47 -3.68 0.13 24.10
C HIS A 47 -5.11 -0.12 24.59
N PHE A 48 -6.11 -0.02 23.71
CA PHE A 48 -7.53 -0.24 24.00
C PHE A 48 -8.27 -0.63 22.73
N SER A 49 -9.41 -1.32 22.92
CA SER A 49 -10.29 -1.76 21.84
C SER A 49 -11.20 -0.63 21.36
N LEU A 50 -11.55 -0.63 20.07
CA LEU A 50 -12.57 0.25 19.47
C LEU A 50 -13.68 -0.55 18.78
N ILE A 51 -13.78 -1.85 19.09
CA ILE A 51 -14.77 -2.76 18.49
C ILE A 51 -16.19 -2.47 19.00
N ASN A 52 -16.34 -2.08 20.27
CA ASN A 52 -17.65 -1.86 20.88
C ASN A 52 -17.95 -0.37 21.10
N TYR A 53 -19.24 -0.02 21.11
CA TYR A 53 -19.69 1.33 21.41
C TYR A 53 -19.17 1.85 22.76
N SER A 54 -19.20 1.02 23.82
CA SER A 54 -18.73 1.43 25.16
C SER A 54 -17.28 1.91 25.13
N ASP A 55 -16.43 1.21 24.39
CA ASP A 55 -15.01 1.54 24.31
C ASP A 55 -14.79 2.79 23.46
N ALA A 56 -15.52 2.92 22.35
CA ALA A 56 -15.51 4.12 21.54
C ALA A 56 -16.01 5.35 22.31
N PHE A 57 -17.09 5.21 23.09
CA PHE A 57 -17.67 6.26 23.92
C PHE A 57 -16.68 6.73 25.00
N ASN A 58 -16.10 5.78 25.75
CA ASN A 58 -15.11 6.10 26.80
C ASN A 58 -13.86 6.79 26.24
N ASN A 59 -13.56 6.58 24.97
CA ASN A 59 -12.41 7.19 24.28
C ASN A 59 -12.82 8.32 23.31
N ALA A 60 -14.07 8.78 23.30
CA ALA A 60 -14.58 9.69 22.28
C ALA A 60 -13.79 11.00 22.17
N PHE A 61 -13.34 11.55 23.30
CA PHE A 61 -12.45 12.72 23.32
C PHE A 61 -11.12 12.46 22.63
N SER A 62 -10.46 11.34 22.95
CA SER A 62 -9.18 10.95 22.36
C SER A 62 -9.31 10.68 20.86
N ILE A 63 -10.39 9.99 20.45
CA ILE A 63 -10.71 9.75 19.04
C ILE A 63 -10.81 11.10 18.32
N HIS A 64 -11.72 11.98 18.77
CA HIS A 64 -11.93 13.29 18.18
C HIS A 64 -10.63 14.11 18.08
N TYR A 65 -9.90 14.26 19.19
CA TYR A 65 -8.68 15.06 19.24
C TYR A 65 -7.60 14.53 18.30
N LYS A 66 -7.36 13.21 18.29
CA LYS A 66 -6.32 12.59 17.45
C LYS A 66 -6.68 12.57 15.97
N THR A 67 -7.96 12.41 15.64
CA THR A 67 -8.41 12.46 14.24
C THR A 67 -8.42 13.89 13.71
N GLN A 68 -8.78 14.88 14.52
CA GLN A 68 -8.72 16.30 14.14
C GLN A 68 -7.28 16.74 13.86
N ALA A 69 -6.34 16.31 14.70
CA ALA A 69 -4.91 16.56 14.52
C ALA A 69 -4.28 15.75 13.36
N LYS A 70 -5.04 14.84 12.72
CA LYS A 70 -4.57 13.91 11.68
C LYS A 70 -3.40 13.03 12.14
N GLU A 71 -3.31 12.79 13.46
CA GLU A 71 -2.34 11.87 14.06
C GLU A 71 -2.80 10.41 13.95
N MET A 72 -4.12 10.20 13.88
CA MET A 72 -4.74 8.88 13.75
C MET A 72 -5.74 8.84 12.58
N PRO A 73 -5.79 7.72 11.84
CA PRO A 73 -4.81 6.63 11.83
C PRO A 73 -3.44 7.11 11.28
N PRO A 74 -2.33 6.49 11.71
CA PRO A 74 -1.01 6.93 11.31
C PRO A 74 -0.70 6.52 9.87
N PHE A 75 -0.49 7.52 9.01
CA PHE A 75 0.08 7.34 7.68
C PHE A 75 0.71 8.67 7.24
N PRO A 76 1.94 9.00 7.71
CA PRO A 76 2.42 10.38 7.72
C PRO A 76 2.92 10.89 6.36
N SER A 77 2.85 10.09 5.29
CA SER A 77 3.16 10.58 3.93
C SER A 77 2.19 11.69 3.48
N ASP A 78 2.54 12.45 2.46
CA ASP A 78 1.69 13.46 1.84
C ASP A 78 0.88 12.82 0.69
N PRO A 79 -0.44 12.62 0.84
CA PRO A 79 -1.26 11.94 -0.16
C PRO A 79 -1.45 12.77 -1.44
N THR A 80 -1.16 14.07 -1.40
CA THR A 80 -1.19 14.96 -2.58
C THR A 80 0.09 14.86 -3.39
N TYR A 81 1.17 14.35 -2.80
CA TYR A 81 2.45 14.14 -3.47
C TYR A 81 2.52 12.78 -4.16
N ARG A 82 2.10 11.72 -3.46
CA ARG A 82 1.94 10.36 -4.00
C ARG A 82 1.03 9.55 -3.07
N LYS A 83 0.25 8.63 -3.67
CA LYS A 83 -0.53 7.62 -2.95
C LYS A 83 0.19 6.27 -2.89
N PHE A 84 0.03 5.58 -1.78
CA PHE A 84 0.61 4.27 -1.49
C PHE A 84 -0.48 3.21 -1.27
N LYS A 85 -0.07 1.94 -1.29
CA LYS A 85 -0.91 0.82 -0.91
C LYS A 85 -1.22 0.91 0.58
N ASP A 86 -2.44 0.53 0.96
CA ASP A 86 -2.92 0.46 2.34
C ASP A 86 -2.84 1.81 3.09
N GLU A 87 -3.01 2.96 2.42
CA GLU A 87 -3.09 4.25 3.10
C GLU A 87 -4.29 4.27 4.06
N ARG A 88 -4.00 4.24 5.36
CA ARG A 88 -5.00 4.41 6.40
C ARG A 88 -5.11 5.91 6.65
N ARG A 89 -6.19 6.53 6.17
CA ARG A 89 -6.47 7.96 6.34
C ARG A 89 -7.96 8.18 6.47
N LEU A 90 -8.30 9.19 7.25
CA LEU A 90 -9.65 9.74 7.27
C LEU A 90 -9.75 10.88 6.26
N THR A 91 -10.84 10.87 5.52
CA THR A 91 -11.29 12.01 4.72
C THR A 91 -11.74 13.15 5.63
N ASP A 92 -11.73 14.40 5.14
CA ASP A 92 -12.22 15.53 5.93
C ASP A 92 -13.70 15.35 6.31
N SER A 93 -14.51 14.67 5.49
CA SER A 93 -15.89 14.29 5.84
C SER A 93 -15.98 13.27 6.96
N GLU A 94 -15.10 12.26 7.00
CA GLU A 94 -15.06 11.28 8.09
C GLU A 94 -14.61 11.95 9.40
N ILE A 95 -13.63 12.86 9.34
CA ILE A 95 -13.21 13.68 10.51
C ILE A 95 -14.37 14.55 11.00
N GLN A 96 -15.13 15.15 10.09
CA GLN A 96 -16.29 15.96 10.45
C GLN A 96 -17.39 15.11 11.11
N LEU A 97 -17.68 13.91 10.60
CA LEU A 97 -18.62 12.99 11.24
C LEU A 97 -18.21 12.63 12.67
N ILE A 98 -16.93 12.34 12.89
CA ILE A 98 -16.40 12.08 14.25
C ILE A 98 -16.56 13.31 15.14
N THR A 99 -16.29 14.50 14.61
CA THR A 99 -16.43 15.78 15.32
C THR A 99 -17.88 16.03 15.72
N ASP A 100 -18.82 15.86 14.79
CA ASP A 100 -20.24 16.04 15.03
C ASP A 100 -20.78 15.01 16.02
N TRP A 101 -20.36 13.75 15.90
CA TRP A 101 -20.70 12.70 16.86
C TRP A 101 -20.23 13.06 18.27
N PHE A 102 -18.98 13.47 18.43
CA PHE A 102 -18.43 13.89 19.72
C PHE A 102 -19.19 15.09 20.31
N ASN A 103 -19.40 16.15 19.53
CA ASN A 103 -20.09 17.37 19.96
C ASN A 103 -21.55 17.13 20.36
N ASN A 104 -22.20 16.12 19.76
CA ASN A 104 -23.56 15.71 20.11
C ASN A 104 -23.62 14.73 21.31
N GLY A 105 -22.52 14.54 22.03
CA GLY A 105 -22.47 13.66 23.21
C GLY A 105 -22.25 12.18 22.87
N ALA A 106 -21.70 11.88 21.69
CA ALA A 106 -21.37 10.54 21.22
C ALA A 106 -22.55 9.55 21.25
N PRO A 107 -23.72 9.87 20.64
CA PRO A 107 -24.89 9.01 20.69
C PRO A 107 -24.64 7.66 20.01
N MET A 108 -25.20 6.58 20.59
CA MET A 108 -25.03 5.22 20.08
C MET A 108 -25.75 4.99 18.73
N GLY A 109 -26.97 5.52 18.58
CA GLY A 109 -27.85 5.20 17.46
C GLY A 109 -28.54 3.84 17.62
N ASP A 110 -29.20 3.38 16.55
CA ASP A 110 -29.80 2.05 16.53
C ASP A 110 -28.70 0.99 16.32
N SER A 111 -28.42 0.22 17.37
CA SER A 111 -27.41 -0.84 17.35
C SER A 111 -27.64 -1.92 16.29
N THR A 112 -28.86 -2.09 15.79
CA THR A 112 -29.18 -3.08 14.74
C THR A 112 -28.74 -2.63 13.35
N LEU A 113 -28.49 -1.33 13.17
CA LEU A 113 -27.98 -0.74 11.94
C LEU A 113 -26.45 -0.64 11.92
N ALA A 114 -25.78 -1.03 13.01
CA ALA A 114 -24.33 -1.07 13.06
C ALA A 114 -23.78 -2.13 12.08
N PRO A 115 -22.66 -1.86 11.39
CA PRO A 115 -22.01 -2.87 10.57
C PRO A 115 -21.58 -4.08 11.41
N ALA A 116 -21.46 -5.23 10.75
CA ALA A 116 -20.93 -6.42 11.40
C ALA A 116 -19.54 -6.13 12.00
N LYS A 117 -19.36 -6.52 13.27
CA LYS A 117 -18.09 -6.33 13.98
C LYS A 117 -16.96 -7.07 13.24
N PRO A 118 -15.82 -6.44 12.96
CA PRO A 118 -14.67 -7.13 12.41
C PRO A 118 -14.20 -8.21 13.38
N THR A 119 -13.85 -9.36 12.84
CA THR A 119 -13.22 -10.44 13.59
C THR A 119 -11.73 -10.45 13.27
N TYR A 120 -10.91 -10.18 14.29
CA TYR A 120 -9.47 -10.31 14.20
C TYR A 120 -9.07 -11.65 14.82
N THR A 121 -8.35 -12.46 14.05
CA THR A 121 -7.75 -13.67 14.58
C THR A 121 -6.30 -13.35 14.96
N ASN A 122 -5.85 -13.80 16.13
CA ASN A 122 -4.42 -13.80 16.47
C ASN A 122 -3.68 -14.96 15.78
N LEU A 123 -4.26 -15.49 14.70
CA LEU A 123 -3.67 -16.57 13.92
C LEU A 123 -2.69 -15.97 12.92
N PRO A 124 -1.58 -16.67 12.63
CA PRO A 124 -0.66 -16.22 11.59
C PRO A 124 -1.35 -16.09 10.23
N GLU A 125 -1.11 -14.97 9.54
CA GLU A 125 -1.63 -14.74 8.19
C GLU A 125 -0.94 -15.64 7.16
N ILE A 126 0.34 -15.98 7.37
CA ILE A 126 1.02 -17.01 6.59
C ILE A 126 0.63 -18.37 7.18
N VAL A 127 -0.48 -18.91 6.69
CA VAL A 127 -1.04 -20.20 7.15
C VAL A 127 -0.10 -21.37 6.87
N THR A 128 0.50 -21.43 5.68
CA THR A 128 1.42 -22.49 5.25
C THR A 128 2.84 -21.95 5.01
N PRO A 129 3.63 -21.70 6.06
CA PRO A 129 5.01 -21.26 5.92
C PRO A 129 5.89 -22.42 5.45
N SER A 130 6.90 -22.12 4.65
CA SER A 130 7.96 -23.06 4.29
C SER A 130 8.95 -23.24 5.45
N LYS A 131 9.17 -22.20 6.24
CA LYS A 131 9.98 -22.23 7.47
C LYS A 131 9.35 -21.37 8.56
N VAL A 132 9.45 -21.85 9.79
CA VAL A 132 9.16 -21.08 11.00
C VAL A 132 10.42 -21.08 11.83
N LEU A 133 10.96 -19.89 12.09
CA LEU A 133 12.20 -19.68 12.83
C LEU A 133 11.87 -18.86 14.06
N GLN A 134 12.15 -19.39 15.25
CA GLN A 134 11.92 -18.69 16.51
C GLN A 134 13.27 -18.37 17.14
N MET A 135 13.45 -17.12 17.57
CA MET A 135 14.65 -16.77 18.34
C MET A 135 14.59 -17.42 19.74
N PRO A 136 15.74 -17.66 20.39
CA PRO A 136 15.74 -18.06 21.79
C PRO A 136 15.03 -17.04 22.66
N THR A 137 14.44 -17.47 23.78
CA THR A 137 13.89 -16.53 24.76
C THR A 137 14.97 -15.60 25.26
N TYR A 138 14.76 -14.30 25.10
CA TYR A 138 15.70 -13.26 25.51
C TYR A 138 15.03 -12.35 26.54
N THR A 139 15.71 -12.11 27.66
CA THR A 139 15.26 -11.14 28.68
C THR A 139 16.08 -9.87 28.56
N VAL A 140 15.41 -8.74 28.34
CA VAL A 140 16.10 -7.45 28.20
C VAL A 140 16.70 -7.06 29.55
N THR A 141 18.01 -6.86 29.59
CA THR A 141 18.74 -6.43 30.80
C THR A 141 19.04 -4.93 30.83
N ALA A 142 19.09 -4.31 29.64
CA ALA A 142 19.38 -2.89 29.46
C ALA A 142 18.23 -1.99 29.97
N THR A 143 18.58 -0.82 30.50
CA THR A 143 17.62 0.24 30.86
C THR A 143 17.31 1.19 29.69
N ASN A 144 18.24 1.26 28.73
CA ASN A 144 18.15 2.10 27.53
C ASN A 144 17.78 1.23 26.32
N ASP A 145 17.65 1.85 25.15
CA ASP A 145 17.42 1.16 23.89
C ASP A 145 18.49 0.09 23.63
N VAL A 146 18.06 -1.09 23.17
CA VAL A 146 18.95 -2.18 22.76
C VAL A 146 18.50 -2.75 21.42
N TYR A 147 19.48 -2.94 20.54
CA TYR A 147 19.32 -3.53 19.22
C TYR A 147 19.99 -4.89 19.25
N GLN A 148 19.18 -5.92 19.51
CA GLN A 148 19.67 -7.29 19.70
C GLN A 148 19.49 -8.08 18.41
N CYS A 149 20.58 -8.66 17.91
CA CYS A 149 20.62 -9.49 16.72
C CYS A 149 20.54 -10.97 17.12
N PHE A 150 19.62 -11.72 16.51
CA PHE A 150 19.49 -13.16 16.69
C PHE A 150 19.71 -13.88 15.38
N VAL A 151 20.63 -14.85 15.38
CA VAL A 151 20.97 -15.64 14.20
C VAL A 151 20.03 -16.84 14.09
N LEU A 152 19.28 -16.91 13.00
CA LEU A 152 18.31 -17.94 12.68
C LEU A 152 18.76 -18.70 11.44
N ASP A 153 18.97 -20.01 11.56
CA ASP A 153 19.42 -20.84 10.45
C ASP A 153 18.24 -21.49 9.73
N PRO A 154 17.85 -21.04 8.52
CA PRO A 154 16.81 -21.70 7.74
C PRO A 154 17.23 -23.06 7.18
N GLN A 155 18.54 -23.40 7.23
CA GLN A 155 19.13 -24.61 6.66
C GLN A 155 18.84 -24.76 5.17
N LEU A 156 19.01 -23.68 4.40
CA LEU A 156 18.79 -23.67 2.96
C LEU A 156 19.89 -24.46 2.24
N THR A 157 19.50 -25.52 1.53
CA THR A 157 20.41 -26.35 0.71
C THR A 157 20.57 -25.84 -0.72
N GLN A 158 19.71 -24.91 -1.14
CA GLN A 158 19.72 -24.24 -2.44
C GLN A 158 19.21 -22.81 -2.31
N ASP A 159 19.47 -21.99 -3.33
CA ASP A 159 18.89 -20.65 -3.41
C ASP A 159 17.36 -20.77 -3.55
N VAL A 160 16.63 -19.93 -2.83
CA VAL A 160 15.16 -19.87 -2.87
C VAL A 160 14.70 -18.41 -2.95
N PHE A 161 13.47 -18.20 -3.38
CA PHE A 161 12.84 -16.88 -3.32
C PHE A 161 11.83 -16.82 -2.18
N LEU A 162 11.96 -15.80 -1.34
CA LEU A 162 10.98 -15.42 -0.33
C LEU A 162 9.90 -14.56 -1.00
N ASP A 163 8.66 -15.02 -1.00
CA ASP A 163 7.52 -14.27 -1.58
C ASP A 163 6.61 -13.66 -0.50
N ALA A 164 6.74 -14.10 0.76
CA ALA A 164 6.10 -13.49 1.91
C ALA A 164 6.86 -13.80 3.21
N TYR A 165 6.78 -12.88 4.17
CA TYR A 165 7.24 -13.10 5.55
C TYR A 165 6.27 -12.49 6.57
N GLU A 166 6.31 -13.02 7.78
CA GLU A 166 5.50 -12.55 8.90
C GLU A 166 6.33 -12.61 10.16
N VAL A 167 6.38 -11.50 10.90
CA VAL A 167 7.04 -11.40 12.20
C VAL A 167 5.98 -11.36 13.28
N ILE A 168 6.09 -12.26 14.25
CA ILE A 168 5.18 -12.37 15.38
C ILE A 168 6.00 -12.15 16.65
N PRO A 169 5.96 -10.94 17.25
CA PRO A 169 6.58 -10.70 18.54
C PRO A 169 6.04 -11.67 19.60
N GLY A 170 6.93 -12.23 20.41
CA GLY A 170 6.54 -13.00 21.60
C GLY A 170 5.98 -12.07 22.68
N ASN A 171 6.47 -10.83 22.73
CA ASN A 171 5.98 -9.77 23.59
C ASN A 171 5.82 -8.45 22.82
N ARG A 172 4.62 -8.19 22.32
CA ARG A 172 4.28 -7.00 21.52
C ARG A 172 4.49 -5.68 22.27
N GLU A 173 4.54 -5.68 23.60
CA GLU A 173 4.74 -4.45 24.38
C GLU A 173 6.16 -3.89 24.31
N ILE A 174 7.15 -4.73 23.99
CA ILE A 174 8.58 -4.36 24.04
C ILE A 174 9.29 -4.42 22.69
N VAL A 175 8.66 -4.97 21.66
CA VAL A 175 9.26 -5.02 20.33
C VAL A 175 8.85 -3.77 19.55
N HIS A 176 9.77 -2.81 19.41
CA HIS A 176 9.51 -1.56 18.70
C HIS A 176 9.62 -1.71 17.17
N HIS A 177 10.58 -2.51 16.69
CA HIS A 177 10.62 -2.97 15.30
C HIS A 177 11.53 -4.20 15.18
N VAL A 178 11.40 -4.89 14.05
CA VAL A 178 12.32 -5.98 13.65
C VAL A 178 12.81 -5.71 12.24
N LEU A 179 14.13 -5.75 12.04
CA LEU A 179 14.74 -5.77 10.71
C LEU A 179 15.26 -7.16 10.41
N ILE A 180 15.01 -7.64 9.20
CA ILE A 180 15.36 -9.00 8.77
C ILE A 180 16.50 -8.90 7.78
N TYR A 181 17.64 -9.50 8.09
CA TYR A 181 18.82 -9.50 7.23
C TYR A 181 19.19 -10.91 6.78
N GLU A 182 19.89 -10.99 5.67
CA GLU A 182 20.65 -12.17 5.25
C GLU A 182 22.15 -11.94 5.47
N ASP A 183 22.82 -12.90 6.09
CA ASP A 183 24.27 -13.02 6.15
C ASP A 183 24.73 -14.29 5.40
N THR A 184 25.45 -14.10 4.30
CA THR A 184 26.05 -15.19 3.50
C THR A 184 27.49 -15.51 3.89
N THR A 185 28.07 -14.77 4.84
CA THR A 185 29.48 -14.88 5.25
C THR A 185 29.67 -15.72 6.51
N GLY A 186 28.62 -15.89 7.32
CA GLY A 186 28.66 -16.57 8.61
C GLY A 186 29.26 -15.73 9.75
N GLN A 187 29.58 -14.46 9.51
CA GLN A 187 30.14 -13.56 10.52
C GLN A 187 29.16 -13.28 11.67
N SER A 188 27.86 -13.25 11.39
CA SER A 188 26.82 -13.14 12.43
C SER A 188 26.86 -14.33 13.39
N THR A 189 27.02 -15.55 12.90
CA THR A 189 27.20 -16.76 13.74
C THR A 189 28.44 -16.63 14.62
N VAL A 190 29.55 -16.10 14.10
CA VAL A 190 30.78 -15.88 14.88
C VAL A 190 30.55 -14.87 16.00
N LYS A 191 29.82 -13.77 15.72
CA LYS A 191 29.48 -12.75 16.72
C LYS A 191 28.57 -13.30 17.82
N ASP A 192 27.56 -14.07 17.44
CA ASP A 192 26.64 -14.72 18.38
C ASP A 192 27.37 -15.74 19.27
N ALA A 193 28.34 -16.49 18.73
CA ALA A 193 29.16 -17.40 19.51
C ALA A 193 30.12 -16.72 20.51
N GLN A 194 30.31 -15.40 20.42
CA GLN A 194 31.14 -14.62 21.33
C GLN A 194 30.37 -14.06 22.53
N THR A 195 29.04 -14.22 22.56
CA THR A 195 28.18 -13.75 23.65
C THR A 195 27.67 -14.93 24.48
N GLN A 196 27.49 -14.69 25.78
CA GLN A 196 26.90 -15.67 26.69
C GLN A 196 25.37 -15.65 26.64
N GLU A 197 24.80 -14.46 26.46
CA GLU A 197 23.37 -14.28 26.27
C GLU A 197 22.97 -14.61 24.82
N PRO A 198 21.71 -14.99 24.56
CA PRO A 198 21.24 -15.25 23.20
C PRO A 198 21.39 -14.03 22.29
N GLY A 199 22.07 -14.20 21.16
CA GLY A 199 22.30 -13.12 20.21
C GLY A 199 23.37 -12.12 20.67
N TYR A 200 23.62 -11.12 19.84
CA TYR A 200 24.59 -10.07 20.11
C TYR A 200 24.00 -8.68 19.83
N THR A 201 24.52 -7.66 20.50
CA THR A 201 24.08 -6.28 20.25
C THR A 201 24.78 -5.72 19.01
N SER A 202 24.03 -5.09 18.12
CA SER A 202 24.59 -4.32 17.00
C SER A 202 23.65 -3.17 16.66
N PHE A 203 24.20 -1.98 16.49
CA PHE A 203 23.45 -0.80 16.06
C PHE A 203 23.57 -0.62 14.53
N GLY A 204 22.61 0.08 13.91
CA GLY A 204 22.55 0.41 12.47
C GLY A 204 22.70 -0.75 11.49
N GLY A 205 22.14 -1.90 11.85
CA GLY A 205 22.26 -3.16 11.12
C GLY A 205 23.00 -4.22 11.93
N ILE A 206 23.34 -5.35 11.31
CA ILE A 206 23.75 -6.55 12.06
C ILE A 206 25.27 -6.67 12.29
N GLY A 207 26.02 -5.60 12.03
CA GLY A 207 27.48 -5.58 12.19
C GLY A 207 28.23 -6.42 11.15
N VAL A 208 27.57 -6.79 10.05
CA VAL A 208 28.14 -7.53 8.91
C VAL A 208 27.99 -6.67 7.66
N MET A 209 29.13 -6.28 7.07
CA MET A 209 29.16 -5.25 6.02
C MET A 209 28.46 -5.67 4.71
N SER A 210 28.46 -6.97 4.41
CA SER A 210 27.79 -7.54 3.24
C SER A 210 26.38 -8.05 3.53
N ALA A 211 25.82 -7.74 4.71
CA ALA A 211 24.47 -8.15 5.05
C ALA A 211 23.46 -7.48 4.13
N ARG A 212 22.44 -8.22 3.73
CA ARG A 212 21.37 -7.71 2.86
C ARG A 212 20.11 -7.56 3.68
N LEU A 213 19.48 -6.39 3.64
CA LEU A 213 18.15 -6.23 4.23
C LEU A 213 17.15 -7.01 3.36
N LEU A 214 16.30 -7.82 4.00
CA LEU A 214 15.26 -8.63 3.37
C LEU A 214 13.86 -8.04 3.59
N GLY A 215 13.68 -7.29 4.67
CA GLY A 215 12.41 -6.71 5.06
C GLY A 215 12.44 -6.21 6.50
N GLY A 216 11.29 -5.78 6.99
CA GLY A 216 11.14 -5.33 8.37
C GLY A 216 9.70 -5.37 8.83
N TRP A 217 9.52 -5.21 10.13
CA TRP A 217 8.23 -5.21 10.79
C TRP A 217 8.18 -4.09 11.82
N VAL A 218 7.03 -3.43 11.91
CA VAL A 218 6.73 -2.44 12.94
C VAL A 218 5.38 -2.75 13.59
N PRO A 219 5.10 -2.26 14.81
CA PRO A 219 3.82 -2.46 15.49
C PRO A 219 2.61 -2.12 14.61
N GLY A 220 1.68 -3.07 14.52
CA GLY A 220 0.50 -2.95 13.67
C GLY A 220 0.72 -3.32 12.20
N SER A 221 1.90 -3.80 11.81
CA SER A 221 2.11 -4.46 10.53
C SER A 221 1.55 -5.88 10.54
N ASN A 222 0.83 -6.19 9.46
CA ASN A 222 0.40 -7.53 9.06
C ASN A 222 1.56 -8.33 8.43
N ALA A 223 1.28 -9.54 7.93
CA ALA A 223 2.23 -10.24 7.09
C ALA A 223 2.56 -9.43 5.81
N SER A 224 3.83 -9.46 5.43
CA SER A 224 4.34 -8.80 4.23
C SER A 224 4.29 -9.78 3.06
N PHE A 225 3.49 -9.46 2.05
CA PHE A 225 3.44 -10.19 0.78
C PHE A 225 4.10 -9.35 -0.32
N PHE A 226 5.11 -9.92 -0.98
CA PHE A 226 5.70 -9.27 -2.14
C PHE A 226 4.73 -9.31 -3.34
N PRO A 227 4.83 -8.35 -4.29
CA PRO A 227 4.00 -8.37 -5.49
C PRO A 227 4.09 -9.69 -6.25
N ARG A 228 3.03 -10.04 -6.97
CA ARG A 228 2.98 -11.26 -7.78
C ARG A 228 4.20 -11.37 -8.69
N ASN A 229 4.77 -12.58 -8.77
CA ASN A 229 5.98 -12.90 -9.56
C ASN A 229 7.27 -12.18 -9.10
N MET A 230 7.26 -11.51 -7.94
CA MET A 230 8.42 -10.85 -7.35
C MET A 230 8.69 -11.36 -5.95
N GLY A 231 9.96 -11.36 -5.53
CA GLY A 231 10.34 -11.79 -4.19
C GLY A 231 11.80 -11.47 -3.90
N VAL A 232 12.21 -11.69 -2.66
CA VAL A 232 13.60 -11.48 -2.23
C VAL A 232 14.35 -12.80 -2.30
N LYS A 233 15.52 -12.81 -2.95
CA LYS A 233 16.34 -14.01 -3.06
C LYS A 233 17.07 -14.29 -1.75
N LEU A 234 16.96 -15.54 -1.28
CA LEU A 234 17.75 -16.10 -0.19
C LEU A 234 18.73 -17.13 -0.77
N HIS A 235 19.97 -17.06 -0.34
CA HIS A 235 21.07 -17.86 -0.83
C HIS A 235 21.21 -19.15 -0.02
N LYS A 236 21.65 -20.22 -0.69
CA LYS A 236 22.06 -21.46 -0.04
C LYS A 236 23.07 -21.16 1.07
N ASN A 237 22.96 -21.85 2.20
CA ASN A 237 23.76 -21.66 3.41
C ASN A 237 23.65 -20.28 4.09
N GLY A 238 22.88 -19.33 3.53
CA GLY A 238 22.66 -18.02 4.14
C GLY A 238 21.98 -18.14 5.51
N LYS A 239 22.42 -17.32 6.46
CA LYS A 239 21.77 -17.15 7.76
C LYS A 239 20.81 -15.98 7.69
N ILE A 240 19.66 -16.14 8.33
CA ILE A 240 18.74 -15.03 8.55
C ILE A 240 19.08 -14.44 9.91
N VAL A 241 19.22 -13.13 9.99
CA VAL A 241 19.47 -12.44 11.25
C VAL A 241 18.34 -11.46 11.47
N ILE A 242 17.58 -11.64 12.54
CA ILE A 242 16.62 -10.63 12.96
C ILE A 242 17.29 -9.68 13.95
N GLN A 243 17.23 -8.38 13.66
CA GLN A 243 17.59 -7.34 14.62
C GLN A 243 16.31 -6.82 15.26
N VAL A 244 16.17 -7.04 16.56
CA VAL A 244 15.02 -6.57 17.34
C VAL A 244 15.44 -5.33 18.12
N HIS A 245 14.70 -4.24 17.92
CA HIS A 245 14.86 -3.04 18.73
C HIS A 245 13.90 -3.09 19.93
N TYR A 246 14.48 -3.16 21.13
CA TYR A 246 13.76 -3.00 22.38
C TYR A 246 13.99 -1.58 22.92
N PRO A 247 12.94 -0.76 23.09
CA PRO A 247 13.09 0.59 23.57
C PRO A 247 13.38 0.61 25.08
N ALA A 248 13.87 1.75 25.57
CA ALA A 248 13.98 2.03 27.00
C ALA A 248 12.69 1.70 27.76
N GLY A 249 12.82 1.13 28.97
CA GLY A 249 11.69 0.62 29.75
C GLY A 249 11.32 -0.85 29.52
N SER A 250 12.03 -1.54 28.62
CA SER A 250 11.83 -2.99 28.35
C SER A 250 12.51 -3.91 29.37
N LYS A 251 13.29 -3.37 30.31
CA LYS A 251 14.06 -4.14 31.30
C LYS A 251 13.21 -5.19 32.03
N ASN A 252 13.77 -6.39 32.21
CA ASN A 252 13.17 -7.55 32.86
C ASN A 252 11.95 -8.15 32.15
N LYS A 253 11.60 -7.67 30.96
CA LYS A 253 10.60 -8.30 30.11
C LYS A 253 11.29 -9.26 29.14
N ALA A 254 10.65 -10.38 28.87
CA ALA A 254 11.14 -11.40 27.94
C ALA A 254 10.41 -11.31 26.60
N ASP A 255 11.10 -11.67 25.53
CA ASP A 255 10.55 -11.86 24.19
C ASP A 255 11.05 -13.17 23.57
N SER A 256 10.29 -13.69 22.63
CA SER A 256 10.64 -14.86 21.82
C SER A 256 10.02 -14.72 20.42
N THR A 257 10.35 -13.62 19.73
CA THR A 257 9.86 -13.30 18.39
C THR A 257 10.02 -14.48 17.41
N THR A 258 8.97 -14.75 16.65
CA THR A 258 8.92 -15.78 15.62
C THR A 258 8.86 -15.15 14.23
N LEU A 259 9.67 -15.65 13.32
CA LEU A 259 9.68 -15.32 11.90
C LEU A 259 9.11 -16.48 11.10
N ARG A 260 8.04 -16.23 10.33
CA ARG A 260 7.45 -17.19 9.40
C ARG A 260 7.79 -16.76 7.98
N LEU A 261 8.27 -17.70 7.17
CA LEU A 261 8.74 -17.47 5.82
C LEU A 261 7.99 -18.36 4.85
N ARG A 262 7.53 -17.80 3.74
CA ARG A 262 6.99 -18.55 2.62
C ARG A 262 7.93 -18.46 1.43
N PHE A 263 8.38 -19.61 0.97
CA PHE A 263 9.23 -19.73 -0.21
C PHE A 263 8.37 -20.01 -1.43
N SER A 264 8.76 -19.39 -2.55
CA SER A 264 8.17 -19.66 -3.85
C SER A 264 8.64 -21.01 -4.41
N ASN A 265 7.71 -21.70 -5.09
CA ASN A 265 8.01 -22.91 -5.86
C ASN A 265 8.54 -22.61 -7.27
N SER A 266 8.59 -21.33 -7.66
CA SER A 266 9.13 -20.86 -8.94
C SER A 266 10.19 -19.80 -8.74
N THR A 267 11.07 -19.64 -9.73
CA THR A 267 11.92 -18.44 -9.83
C THR A 267 11.06 -17.19 -9.87
N LEU A 268 11.45 -16.17 -9.11
CA LEU A 268 10.78 -14.86 -9.10
C LEU A 268 11.74 -13.78 -9.60
N ARG A 269 11.17 -12.62 -9.94
CA ARG A 269 11.96 -11.41 -10.15
C ARG A 269 12.47 -10.91 -8.80
N GLU A 270 13.77 -10.70 -8.70
CA GLU A 270 14.41 -10.32 -7.44
C GLU A 270 14.12 -8.86 -7.09
N ILE A 271 13.55 -8.66 -5.89
CA ILE A 271 13.48 -7.37 -5.24
C ILE A 271 14.78 -7.16 -4.46
N ASN A 272 15.51 -6.10 -4.81
CA ASN A 272 16.66 -5.58 -4.08
C ASN A 272 16.20 -4.47 -3.15
N ILE A 273 16.89 -4.31 -2.02
CA ILE A 273 16.54 -3.34 -0.98
C ILE A 273 17.81 -2.60 -0.57
N ASP A 274 17.98 -1.38 -1.09
CA ASP A 274 19.21 -0.61 -0.89
C ASP A 274 18.92 0.76 -0.27
N PRO A 275 19.73 1.22 0.70
CA PRO A 275 19.66 2.57 1.25
C PRO A 275 20.35 3.57 0.30
N ALA A 276 19.83 3.76 -0.92
CA ALA A 276 20.50 4.56 -1.94
C ALA A 276 20.74 6.02 -1.51
N LEU A 277 19.80 6.60 -0.76
CA LEU A 277 19.98 7.90 -0.10
C LEU A 277 20.36 7.66 1.35
N HIS A 278 21.65 7.65 1.67
CA HIS A 278 22.14 7.47 3.03
C HIS A 278 23.24 8.45 3.41
N TYR A 279 23.50 8.55 4.71
CA TYR A 279 24.71 9.11 5.26
C TYR A 279 25.18 8.29 6.47
N PHE A 280 26.17 7.43 6.27
CA PHE A 280 26.72 6.53 7.29
C PHE A 280 28.24 6.63 7.34
N GLY A 281 28.81 6.74 8.54
CA GLY A 281 30.27 6.71 8.74
C GLY A 281 31.04 7.82 8.02
N GLY A 282 30.41 8.98 7.77
CA GLY A 282 31.02 10.10 7.03
C GLY A 282 30.93 9.98 5.50
N ASN A 283 30.44 8.85 4.98
CA ASN A 283 30.20 8.61 3.56
C ASN A 283 28.69 8.71 3.24
N GLY A 284 28.37 9.09 2.01
CA GLY A 284 26.99 9.18 1.53
C GLY A 284 26.76 10.38 0.63
N GLY A 285 25.54 10.52 0.14
CA GLY A 285 25.17 11.50 -0.88
C GLY A 285 24.92 12.93 -0.39
N LEU A 286 25.27 13.27 0.86
CA LEU A 286 24.98 14.61 1.40
C LEU A 286 25.74 15.71 0.64
N THR A 287 25.02 16.76 0.23
CA THR A 287 25.59 17.82 -0.61
C THR A 287 25.87 19.12 0.13
N ASN A 288 25.44 19.25 1.39
CA ASN A 288 25.58 20.46 2.19
C ASN A 288 26.22 20.22 3.57
N GLY A 289 27.20 19.32 3.61
CA GLY A 289 28.07 19.06 4.77
C GLY A 289 27.76 17.74 5.49
N PRO A 290 28.53 17.43 6.55
CA PRO A 290 28.24 16.27 7.37
C PRO A 290 26.93 16.47 8.14
N LEU A 291 26.24 15.38 8.47
CA LEU A 291 25.03 15.41 9.28
C LEU A 291 25.37 15.83 10.73
N VAL A 292 25.43 17.15 10.95
CA VAL A 292 25.72 17.80 12.23
C VAL A 292 24.70 18.91 12.44
N ILE A 293 23.96 18.81 13.54
CA ILE A 293 22.92 19.75 13.96
C ILE A 293 23.29 20.27 15.35
N ASN A 294 23.61 21.56 15.46
CA ASN A 294 24.01 22.15 16.74
C ASN A 294 22.80 22.30 17.68
N ALA A 295 23.08 22.49 18.96
CA ALA A 295 22.05 22.79 19.95
C ALA A 295 21.27 24.05 19.56
N GLY A 296 19.94 24.01 19.61
CA GLY A 296 19.09 25.14 19.25
C GLY A 296 18.91 25.36 17.74
N GLU A 297 19.43 24.48 16.89
CA GLU A 297 19.42 24.64 15.43
C GLU A 297 18.27 23.84 14.78
N VAL A 298 17.60 24.47 13.80
CA VAL A 298 16.80 23.76 12.80
C VAL A 298 17.61 23.72 11.51
N LYS A 299 17.84 22.52 10.97
CA LYS A 299 18.71 22.34 9.81
C LYS A 299 18.12 21.39 8.79
N THR A 300 18.25 21.76 7.51
CA THR A 300 17.86 20.93 6.38
C THR A 300 19.09 20.41 5.65
N PHE A 301 19.07 19.12 5.31
CA PHE A 301 20.09 18.43 4.53
C PHE A 301 19.54 17.98 3.19
N TYR A 302 20.43 17.90 2.20
CA TYR A 302 20.13 17.38 0.86
C TYR A 302 21.02 16.20 0.57
N ASN A 303 20.43 15.13 0.02
CA ASN A 303 21.13 13.91 -0.36
C ASN A 303 20.95 13.63 -1.86
N LYS A 304 21.95 13.03 -2.50
CA LYS A 304 21.91 12.68 -3.91
C LYS A 304 22.57 11.34 -4.16
N TYR A 305 21.95 10.54 -5.02
CA TYR A 305 22.54 9.32 -5.57
C TYR A 305 22.36 9.30 -7.09
N ASP A 306 23.45 9.19 -7.84
CA ASP A 306 23.41 9.05 -9.30
C ASP A 306 23.21 7.57 -9.67
N ILE A 307 22.07 7.22 -10.26
CA ILE A 307 21.86 5.88 -10.81
C ILE A 307 22.75 5.75 -12.05
N PRO A 308 23.69 4.80 -12.11
CA PRO A 308 24.60 4.71 -13.24
C PRO A 308 23.85 4.47 -14.55
N SER A 309 24.27 5.12 -15.64
CA SER A 309 23.58 5.06 -16.93
C SER A 309 23.60 3.67 -17.59
N TYR A 310 24.47 2.76 -17.13
CA TYR A 310 24.54 1.38 -17.61
C TYR A 310 23.53 0.45 -16.91
N TYR A 311 22.91 0.87 -15.80
CA TYR A 311 21.77 0.13 -15.24
C TYR A 311 20.61 0.17 -16.24
N PRO A 312 19.77 -0.88 -16.32
CA PRO A 312 18.51 -0.78 -17.04
C PRO A 312 17.54 0.16 -16.30
N LYS A 313 16.36 0.38 -16.88
CA LYS A 313 15.23 0.97 -16.14
C LYS A 313 14.98 0.17 -14.87
N LEU A 314 14.56 0.84 -13.80
CA LEU A 314 14.21 0.22 -12.53
C LEU A 314 12.71 0.37 -12.27
N SER A 315 12.13 -0.62 -11.62
CA SER A 315 10.76 -0.59 -11.12
C SER A 315 10.79 -0.51 -9.60
N LEU A 316 10.51 0.68 -9.05
CA LEU A 316 10.47 0.91 -7.61
C LEU A 316 9.15 0.39 -7.03
N ILE A 317 9.25 -0.56 -6.11
CA ILE A 317 8.12 -1.24 -5.47
C ILE A 317 7.69 -0.51 -4.20
N TYR A 318 8.64 -0.13 -3.35
CA TYR A 318 8.36 0.58 -2.11
C TYR A 318 9.54 1.43 -1.65
N LEU A 319 9.29 2.31 -0.68
CA LEU A 319 10.32 3.11 -0.02
C LEU A 319 10.20 2.96 1.51
N ALA A 320 11.31 3.06 2.23
CA ALA A 320 11.29 3.20 3.69
C ALA A 320 12.23 4.34 4.11
N PRO A 321 11.71 5.58 4.23
CA PRO A 321 12.44 6.70 4.82
C PRO A 321 12.68 6.46 6.32
N HIS A 322 13.82 6.93 6.83
CA HIS A 322 14.19 6.78 8.24
C HIS A 322 15.00 7.98 8.75
N MET A 323 14.62 8.45 9.94
CA MET A 323 15.27 9.48 10.76
C MET A 323 15.00 9.17 12.24
N HIS A 324 15.75 9.78 13.16
CA HIS A 324 15.56 9.59 14.59
C HIS A 324 14.68 10.69 15.22
N LEU A 325 14.88 10.97 16.51
CA LEU A 325 13.97 11.74 17.37
C LEU A 325 13.79 13.19 16.92
N ILE A 326 14.85 13.82 16.41
CA ILE A 326 14.82 15.25 16.05
C ILE A 326 14.46 15.47 14.57
N GLY A 327 14.27 14.42 13.78
CA GLY A 327 13.73 14.49 12.42
C GLY A 327 12.33 15.10 12.37
N ARG A 328 12.08 15.99 11.39
CA ARG A 328 10.80 16.72 11.25
C ARG A 328 10.14 16.57 9.89
N SER A 329 10.91 16.44 8.82
CA SER A 329 10.37 16.12 7.50
C SER A 329 11.41 15.39 6.66
N ILE A 330 10.94 14.52 5.77
CA ILE A 330 11.78 13.83 4.79
C ILE A 330 11.05 13.70 3.46
N MET A 331 11.78 13.87 2.36
CA MET A 331 11.27 13.77 1.00
C MET A 331 12.31 13.12 0.11
N ALA A 332 11.87 12.27 -0.81
CA ALA A 332 12.68 11.76 -1.91
C ALA A 332 11.93 11.87 -3.25
N PHE A 333 12.69 12.12 -4.31
CA PHE A 333 12.22 12.17 -5.69
C PHE A 333 13.35 11.76 -6.64
N ALA A 334 13.05 11.36 -7.87
CA ALA A 334 14.06 11.17 -8.90
C ALA A 334 14.05 12.35 -9.89
N VAL A 335 15.22 12.71 -10.42
CA VAL A 335 15.37 13.63 -11.57
C VAL A 335 15.86 12.81 -12.76
N THR A 336 15.08 12.79 -13.85
CA THR A 336 15.41 12.01 -15.05
C THR A 336 16.53 12.69 -15.86
N PRO A 337 17.14 11.99 -16.83
CA PRO A 337 18.11 12.60 -17.75
C PRO A 337 17.55 13.77 -18.57
N THR A 338 16.23 13.85 -18.76
CA THR A 338 15.54 14.97 -19.42
C THR A 338 15.15 16.08 -18.45
N ASN A 339 15.66 16.04 -17.21
CA ASN A 339 15.42 17.00 -16.14
C ASN A 339 13.95 17.09 -15.69
N ASP A 340 13.18 16.01 -15.89
CA ASP A 340 11.85 15.85 -15.31
C ASP A 340 11.94 15.24 -13.91
N THR A 341 10.91 15.41 -13.09
CA THR A 341 10.88 14.91 -11.71
C THR A 341 9.85 13.80 -11.52
N ILE A 342 10.29 12.69 -10.91
CA ILE A 342 9.40 11.60 -10.49
C ILE A 342 9.24 11.71 -8.97
N PRO A 343 8.04 12.07 -8.46
CA PRO A 343 7.82 12.13 -7.01
C PRO A 343 7.90 10.71 -6.42
N LEU A 344 8.60 10.51 -5.31
CA LEU A 344 8.73 9.17 -4.70
C LEU A 344 8.09 9.09 -3.33
N VAL A 345 8.49 9.93 -2.36
CA VAL A 345 7.86 9.98 -1.03
C VAL A 345 8.07 11.35 -0.42
N LYS A 346 7.08 11.82 0.35
CA LYS A 346 7.18 13.06 1.13
C LYS A 346 6.43 12.85 2.43
N ILE A 347 7.10 13.10 3.55
CA ILE A 347 6.56 13.06 4.90
C ILE A 347 6.79 14.45 5.50
N PRO A 348 5.76 15.32 5.52
CA PRO A 348 5.91 16.71 5.96
C PRO A 348 6.01 16.85 7.48
N ASN A 349 5.42 15.90 8.23
CA ASN A 349 5.41 15.87 9.68
C ASN A 349 5.92 14.50 10.14
N TRP A 350 7.24 14.36 10.24
CA TRP A 350 7.88 13.15 10.72
C TRP A 350 7.59 12.95 12.20
N ASP A 351 7.16 11.73 12.54
CA ASP A 351 7.01 11.25 13.89
C ASP A 351 7.86 9.98 14.03
N PHE A 352 8.83 10.01 14.95
CA PHE A 352 9.78 8.92 15.16
C PHE A 352 9.09 7.58 15.46
N ARG A 353 7.87 7.61 16.01
CA ARG A 353 7.11 6.39 16.34
C ARG A 353 6.54 5.70 15.09
N TRP A 354 6.45 6.41 13.96
CA TRP A 354 5.81 5.92 12.72
C TRP A 354 6.82 5.74 11.58
N GLN A 355 7.67 4.72 11.72
CA GLN A 355 8.63 4.30 10.69
C GLN A 355 8.01 3.15 9.89
N MET A 356 7.71 3.35 8.61
CA MET A 356 6.90 2.40 7.83
C MET A 356 7.50 2.16 6.45
N PHE A 357 7.12 1.03 5.85
CA PHE A 357 7.34 0.74 4.43
C PHE A 357 6.18 1.29 3.60
N TYR A 358 6.48 2.13 2.63
CA TYR A 358 5.50 2.76 1.74
C TYR A 358 5.49 2.04 0.39
N PHE A 359 4.64 1.02 0.26
CA PHE A 359 4.45 0.30 -0.99
C PHE A 359 3.70 1.14 -2.01
N ASN A 360 4.23 1.27 -3.21
CA ASN A 360 3.53 1.98 -4.27
C ASN A 360 2.29 1.18 -4.72
N GLN A 361 1.23 1.87 -5.12
CA GLN A 361 0.03 1.21 -5.67
C GLN A 361 0.31 0.49 -6.99
N LYS A 362 1.28 1.00 -7.75
CA LYS A 362 1.88 0.43 -8.95
C LYS A 362 3.39 0.67 -8.92
N PRO A 363 4.24 -0.17 -9.54
CA PRO A 363 5.66 0.12 -9.65
C PRO A 363 5.94 1.49 -10.26
N VAL A 364 6.90 2.22 -9.70
CA VAL A 364 7.35 3.51 -10.26
C VAL A 364 8.56 3.27 -11.12
N VAL A 365 8.43 3.51 -12.43
CA VAL A 365 9.50 3.30 -13.39
C VAL A 365 10.48 4.47 -13.33
N VAL A 366 11.75 4.16 -13.06
CA VAL A 366 12.86 5.12 -13.03
C VAL A 366 13.79 4.86 -14.21
N PRO A 367 13.97 5.84 -15.13
CA PRO A 367 14.88 5.70 -16.26
C PRO A 367 16.35 5.54 -15.85
N PRO A 368 17.19 4.89 -16.68
CA PRO A 368 18.62 4.83 -16.46
C PRO A 368 19.25 6.22 -16.46
N GLY A 369 20.31 6.43 -15.68
CA GLY A 369 20.96 7.75 -15.57
C GLY A 369 20.18 8.79 -14.76
N SER A 370 19.04 8.42 -14.16
CA SER A 370 18.32 9.30 -13.25
C SER A 370 19.09 9.55 -11.95
N LYS A 371 18.75 10.62 -11.24
CA LYS A 371 19.35 11.00 -9.96
C LYS A 371 18.29 10.88 -8.88
N LEU A 372 18.52 10.06 -7.87
CA LEU A 372 17.71 10.10 -6.65
C LEU A 372 18.13 11.32 -5.84
N MET A 373 17.14 12.08 -5.40
CA MET A 373 17.30 13.31 -4.63
C MET A 373 16.53 13.17 -3.33
N GLY A 374 17.15 13.58 -2.22
CA GLY A 374 16.57 13.58 -0.90
C GLY A 374 16.63 14.97 -0.25
N LYS A 375 15.63 15.28 0.58
CA LYS A 375 15.63 16.43 1.48
C LYS A 375 15.12 16.01 2.85
N ALA A 376 15.85 16.31 3.91
CA ALA A 376 15.44 16.03 5.30
C ALA A 376 15.66 17.25 6.19
N THR A 377 14.73 17.54 7.10
CA THR A 377 14.85 18.64 8.07
C THR A 377 14.80 18.11 9.48
N TYR A 378 15.67 18.64 10.34
CA TYR A 378 15.83 18.28 11.74
C TYR A 378 15.65 19.52 12.61
N ASP A 379 15.06 19.35 13.79
CA ASP A 379 14.83 20.41 14.78
C ASP A 379 15.46 20.01 16.12
N ASN A 380 16.61 20.58 16.43
CA ASN A 380 17.34 20.39 17.67
C ASN A 380 17.13 21.56 18.66
N THR A 381 15.96 22.21 18.61
CA THR A 381 15.55 23.21 19.60
C THR A 381 14.99 22.56 20.87
N ALA A 382 14.88 23.34 21.95
CA ALA A 382 14.28 22.88 23.21
C ALA A 382 12.76 22.61 23.10
N THR A 383 12.10 23.17 22.08
CA THR A 383 10.67 22.99 21.81
C THR A 383 10.36 21.82 20.88
N SER A 384 11.39 21.12 20.38
CA SER A 384 11.23 19.97 19.50
C SER A 384 10.47 18.85 20.24
N PRO A 385 9.38 18.29 19.69
CA PRO A 385 8.48 17.38 20.42
C PRO A 385 9.12 16.15 21.06
N PHE A 386 10.22 15.67 20.47
CA PHE A 386 10.96 14.51 20.96
C PHE A 386 12.42 14.86 21.30
N GLN A 387 12.69 16.09 21.74
CA GLN A 387 14.05 16.52 22.12
C GLN A 387 14.64 15.58 23.19
N PRO A 388 15.71 14.81 22.89
CA PRO A 388 16.26 13.85 23.84
C PRO A 388 17.12 14.48 24.94
N ASN A 389 17.53 15.74 24.81
CA ASN A 389 18.42 16.41 25.75
C ASN A 389 17.85 17.74 26.26
N ASP A 390 17.89 17.95 27.58
CA ASP A 390 17.59 19.24 28.21
C ASP A 390 18.80 19.72 29.05
N PRO A 391 19.51 20.80 28.63
CA PRO A 391 19.31 21.57 27.40
C PRO A 391 19.72 20.78 26.14
N PRO A 392 19.28 21.21 24.93
CA PRO A 392 19.71 20.58 23.67
C PRO A 392 21.23 20.51 23.54
N LYS A 393 21.73 19.43 22.94
CA LYS A 393 23.15 19.19 22.67
C LYS A 393 23.38 19.00 21.19
N LYS A 394 24.61 19.17 20.73
CA LYS A 394 24.98 18.86 19.34
C LYS A 394 24.64 17.40 19.02
N VAL A 395 23.92 17.18 17.92
CA VAL A 395 23.56 15.86 17.38
C VAL A 395 24.33 15.64 16.08
N THR A 396 24.82 14.42 15.87
CA THR A 396 25.60 14.03 14.69
C THR A 396 25.06 12.74 14.07
N ALA A 397 25.57 12.37 12.90
CA ALA A 397 25.36 11.04 12.34
C ALA A 397 25.72 9.95 13.34
N GLY A 398 24.82 9.00 13.53
CA GLY A 398 25.04 7.87 14.42
C GLY A 398 23.82 6.96 14.48
N GLU A 399 23.97 5.87 15.20
CA GLU A 399 22.98 4.79 15.21
C GLU A 399 22.15 4.74 16.49
N ALA A 400 22.56 5.46 17.54
CA ALA A 400 21.72 5.63 18.72
C ALA A 400 20.49 6.49 18.36
N THR A 401 19.38 6.27 19.04
CA THR A 401 18.16 7.07 18.86
C THR A 401 18.34 8.55 19.21
N THR A 402 19.38 8.87 19.98
CA THR A 402 19.80 10.25 20.31
C THR A 402 20.79 10.86 19.31
N ASP A 403 21.35 10.05 18.41
CA ASP A 403 22.04 10.50 17.20
C ASP A 403 21.02 10.69 16.07
N GLU A 404 21.45 11.08 14.87
CA GLU A 404 20.56 11.19 13.71
C GLU A 404 21.00 10.39 12.48
N MET A 405 20.02 10.12 11.62
CA MET A 405 20.19 9.45 10.35
C MET A 405 19.40 10.16 9.25
N PHE A 406 19.99 10.23 8.06
CA PHE A 406 19.26 10.49 6.82
C PHE A 406 19.31 9.21 6.00
N LEU A 407 18.24 8.40 6.01
CA LEU A 407 18.12 7.23 5.14
C LEU A 407 16.82 7.20 4.35
N VAL A 408 16.91 6.69 3.13
CA VAL A 408 15.76 6.18 2.40
C VAL A 408 16.16 4.87 1.75
N TYR A 409 15.54 3.77 2.19
CA TYR A 409 15.62 2.49 1.52
C TYR A 409 14.69 2.46 0.30
N PHE A 410 15.16 1.85 -0.77
CA PHE A 410 14.41 1.64 -2.00
C PHE A 410 14.29 0.14 -2.24
N GLY A 411 13.06 -0.37 -2.22
CA GLY A 411 12.74 -1.71 -2.70
C GLY A 411 12.49 -1.65 -4.20
N TYR A 412 13.30 -2.34 -5.01
CA TYR A 412 13.23 -2.24 -6.47
C TYR A 412 13.58 -3.56 -7.18
N THR A 413 13.11 -3.70 -8.41
CA THR A 413 13.54 -4.74 -9.35
C THR A 413 14.01 -4.12 -10.66
N LEU A 414 14.76 -4.88 -11.46
CA LEU A 414 15.01 -4.51 -12.86
C LEU A 414 13.67 -4.47 -13.60
N TYR A 415 13.48 -3.45 -14.43
CA TYR A 415 12.26 -3.25 -15.20
C TYR A 415 12.08 -4.31 -16.28
N GLU A 416 10.85 -4.76 -16.45
CA GLU A 416 10.38 -5.53 -17.61
C GLU A 416 9.27 -4.76 -18.33
N ASN A 417 9.11 -5.00 -19.63
CA ASN A 417 8.07 -4.33 -20.41
C ASN A 417 6.68 -4.62 -19.82
N GLY A 418 5.94 -3.56 -19.51
CA GLY A 418 4.59 -3.65 -18.95
C GLY A 418 4.54 -3.52 -17.42
N ASP A 419 5.65 -3.25 -16.73
CA ASP A 419 5.66 -3.02 -15.28
C ASP A 419 4.75 -1.87 -14.83
N GLU A 420 4.54 -0.87 -15.69
CA GLU A 420 3.58 0.23 -15.46
C GLU A 420 2.12 -0.24 -15.38
N ASN A 421 1.83 -1.45 -15.87
CA ASN A 421 0.50 -2.06 -15.83
C ASN A 421 0.33 -2.99 -14.61
N ILE A 422 1.39 -3.24 -13.85
CA ILE A 422 1.29 -4.02 -12.61
C ILE A 422 0.49 -3.23 -11.58
N VAL A 423 -0.52 -3.88 -11.00
CA VAL A 423 -1.27 -3.37 -9.87
C VAL A 423 -0.84 -4.12 -8.61
N ILE A 424 -0.21 -3.40 -7.69
CA ILE A 424 0.18 -3.92 -6.37
C ILE A 424 -0.97 -3.74 -5.39
N ASP A 425 -1.68 -2.61 -5.48
CA ASP A 425 -2.84 -2.28 -4.66
C ASP A 425 -4.14 -2.47 -5.48
N SER A 426 -4.85 -3.58 -5.26
CA SER A 426 -6.10 -3.85 -5.97
C SER A 426 -7.21 -2.85 -5.65
N SER A 427 -7.10 -2.08 -4.56
CA SER A 427 -8.10 -1.06 -4.20
C SER A 427 -8.19 0.05 -5.26
N ILE A 428 -7.15 0.27 -6.07
CA ILE A 428 -7.18 1.25 -7.17
C ILE A 428 -7.97 0.75 -8.39
N ILE A 429 -8.17 -0.56 -8.51
CA ILE A 429 -9.09 -1.15 -9.49
C ILE A 429 -10.52 -1.04 -8.98
N GLN A 430 -10.69 -1.10 -7.65
CA GLN A 430 -11.98 -1.00 -6.96
C GLN A 430 -12.41 0.44 -6.65
N GLN A 431 -11.60 1.46 -6.98
CA GLN A 431 -12.10 2.85 -7.00
C GLN A 431 -13.23 2.86 -8.01
N PRO A 432 -14.50 2.93 -7.57
CA PRO A 432 -15.60 2.89 -8.50
C PRO A 432 -15.43 4.12 -9.38
N THR A 433 -15.44 3.91 -10.69
CA THR A 433 -15.73 4.98 -11.65
C THR A 433 -17.19 5.42 -11.47
N GLY A 434 -17.62 5.77 -10.25
CA GLY A 434 -19.03 5.99 -9.92
C GLY A 434 -19.96 4.79 -10.16
N ILE A 435 -19.45 3.60 -10.51
CA ILE A 435 -20.27 2.41 -10.77
C ILE A 435 -20.16 1.47 -9.57
N ASN A 436 -21.28 1.34 -8.85
CA ASN A 436 -21.49 0.35 -7.81
C ASN A 436 -21.25 -1.07 -8.36
N THR A 437 -20.29 -1.80 -7.80
CA THR A 437 -19.92 -3.14 -8.28
C THR A 437 -20.83 -4.25 -7.77
N ASN A 438 -21.79 -3.92 -6.89
CA ASN A 438 -22.83 -4.87 -6.49
C ASN A 438 -23.87 -5.14 -7.60
N ASP A 439 -23.84 -4.37 -8.68
CA ASP A 439 -24.69 -4.55 -9.87
C ASP A 439 -23.94 -5.24 -11.03
N LEU A 440 -22.75 -5.81 -10.81
CA LEU A 440 -21.94 -6.41 -11.89
C LEU A 440 -22.49 -7.72 -12.47
N GLU A 441 -23.54 -8.30 -11.89
CA GLU A 441 -24.30 -9.36 -12.56
C GLU A 441 -25.31 -8.84 -13.63
N GLU A 442 -25.48 -7.52 -13.74
CA GLU A 442 -26.48 -6.89 -14.63
C GLU A 442 -25.94 -5.87 -15.66
N ILE A 443 -24.63 -5.64 -15.81
CA ILE A 443 -24.13 -4.65 -16.80
C ILE A 443 -23.96 -5.21 -18.22
N ILE A 444 -24.95 -5.98 -18.67
CA ILE A 444 -25.30 -5.97 -20.10
C ILE A 444 -26.79 -5.76 -20.10
N THR A 445 -27.22 -4.50 -20.15
CA THR A 445 -28.64 -4.14 -20.27
C THR A 445 -29.08 -4.15 -21.73
N THR A 446 -28.14 -4.16 -22.68
CA THR A 446 -28.41 -4.14 -24.12
C THR A 446 -27.37 -4.93 -24.90
N ALA A 447 -27.76 -5.58 -26.00
CA ALA A 447 -26.86 -6.37 -26.85
C ALA A 447 -25.67 -5.53 -27.38
N GLN A 448 -24.45 -6.04 -27.26
CA GLN A 448 -23.23 -5.39 -27.73
C GLN A 448 -22.64 -6.17 -28.91
N PHE A 449 -22.14 -5.46 -29.92
CA PHE A 449 -21.42 -6.05 -31.05
C PHE A 449 -19.96 -5.58 -31.00
N LEU A 450 -19.02 -6.51 -30.86
CA LEU A 450 -17.59 -6.26 -30.79
C LEU A 450 -16.99 -6.08 -32.19
N ASP A 451 -15.77 -5.57 -32.27
CA ASP A 451 -15.10 -5.39 -33.55
C ASP A 451 -14.79 -6.77 -34.21
N PRO A 452 -15.00 -6.92 -35.53
CA PRO A 452 -14.68 -8.16 -36.24
C PRO A 452 -13.19 -8.49 -36.15
N LEU A 453 -12.84 -9.77 -35.98
CA LEU A 453 -11.45 -10.23 -35.86
C LEU A 453 -11.18 -11.50 -36.71
N PRO A 454 -10.19 -11.51 -37.61
CA PRO A 454 -9.30 -10.39 -37.97
C PRO A 454 -10.01 -9.30 -38.78
N ASN A 455 -9.46 -8.08 -38.70
CA ASN A 455 -9.85 -6.91 -39.51
C ASN A 455 -8.58 -6.06 -39.74
N PRO A 456 -7.97 -6.04 -40.95
CA PRO A 456 -8.51 -6.55 -42.22
C PRO A 456 -8.76 -8.07 -42.26
N ALA A 457 -9.86 -8.48 -42.88
CA ALA A 457 -10.21 -9.87 -43.11
C ALA A 457 -9.71 -10.33 -44.47
N GLN A 458 -9.11 -11.52 -44.53
CA GLN A 458 -8.69 -12.14 -45.78
C GLN A 458 -9.79 -13.12 -46.24
N ASN A 459 -9.80 -14.34 -45.72
CA ASN A 459 -10.79 -15.37 -46.10
C ASN A 459 -12.03 -15.39 -45.19
N GLN A 460 -11.87 -14.97 -43.93
CA GLN A 460 -12.97 -14.93 -42.96
C GLN A 460 -12.70 -13.94 -41.83
N THR A 461 -13.75 -13.57 -41.11
CA THR A 461 -13.69 -12.81 -39.86
C THR A 461 -14.69 -13.35 -38.83
N LYS A 462 -14.32 -13.29 -37.55
CA LYS A 462 -15.22 -13.64 -36.43
C LYS A 462 -16.03 -12.42 -36.04
N LEU A 463 -17.33 -12.63 -35.91
CA LEU A 463 -18.30 -11.66 -35.41
C LEU A 463 -18.65 -12.03 -33.98
N GLN A 464 -18.16 -11.24 -33.03
CA GLN A 464 -18.31 -11.51 -31.60
C GLN A 464 -19.28 -10.51 -30.98
N PHE A 465 -20.11 -10.96 -30.06
CA PHE A 465 -21.15 -10.13 -29.44
C PHE A 465 -21.47 -10.62 -28.04
N VAL A 466 -22.13 -9.77 -27.26
CA VAL A 466 -22.55 -10.13 -25.90
C VAL A 466 -24.00 -9.73 -25.66
N LEU A 467 -24.80 -10.67 -25.18
CA LEU A 467 -26.25 -10.52 -25.07
C LEU A 467 -26.73 -10.39 -23.61
N PRO A 468 -27.68 -9.48 -23.32
CA PRO A 468 -28.25 -9.27 -22.00
C PRO A 468 -29.16 -10.42 -21.55
N LYS A 469 -29.76 -11.11 -22.52
CA LYS A 469 -30.70 -12.23 -22.38
C LYS A 469 -30.62 -13.09 -23.64
N GLN A 470 -31.34 -14.21 -23.67
CA GLN A 470 -31.46 -15.02 -24.88
C GLN A 470 -32.11 -14.20 -26.02
N GLU A 471 -31.44 -14.05 -27.15
CA GLU A 471 -31.92 -13.28 -28.30
C GLU A 471 -31.58 -13.96 -29.63
N THR A 472 -32.41 -13.72 -30.64
CA THR A 472 -32.12 -14.14 -32.01
C THR A 472 -31.40 -13.03 -32.75
N ILE A 473 -30.23 -13.35 -33.31
CA ILE A 473 -29.33 -12.39 -33.95
C ILE A 473 -29.22 -12.68 -35.45
N LEU A 474 -29.37 -11.63 -36.25
CA LEU A 474 -29.16 -11.58 -37.70
C LEU A 474 -27.96 -10.69 -38.00
N PHE A 475 -27.09 -11.10 -38.93
CA PHE A 475 -26.02 -10.23 -39.44
C PHE A 475 -26.25 -9.91 -40.91
N GLN A 476 -26.21 -8.62 -41.25
CA GLN A 476 -26.30 -8.12 -42.62
C GLN A 476 -25.01 -7.38 -42.98
N VAL A 477 -24.44 -7.68 -44.14
CA VAL A 477 -23.22 -7.03 -44.63
C VAL A 477 -23.57 -6.14 -45.81
N PHE A 478 -23.20 -4.87 -45.71
CA PHE A 478 -23.43 -3.84 -46.71
C PHE A 478 -22.12 -3.44 -47.38
N ASP A 479 -22.16 -3.20 -48.69
CA ASP A 479 -21.10 -2.48 -49.38
C ASP A 479 -21.14 -0.97 -49.06
N VAL A 480 -20.14 -0.22 -49.53
CA VAL A 480 -20.06 1.25 -49.33
C VAL A 480 -21.23 2.03 -49.94
N ASN A 481 -21.99 1.43 -50.85
CA ASN A 481 -23.17 2.05 -51.46
C ASN A 481 -24.45 1.69 -50.69
N GLY A 482 -24.36 0.93 -49.60
CA GLY A 482 -25.49 0.52 -48.78
C GLY A 482 -26.28 -0.67 -49.34
N LYS A 483 -25.74 -1.42 -50.31
CA LYS A 483 -26.36 -2.65 -50.82
C LYS A 483 -25.96 -3.84 -49.96
N ILE A 484 -26.92 -4.69 -49.60
CA ILE A 484 -26.64 -5.95 -48.90
C ILE A 484 -25.92 -6.90 -49.85
N VAL A 485 -24.71 -7.32 -49.46
CA VAL A 485 -23.86 -8.24 -50.22
C VAL A 485 -23.79 -9.64 -49.59
N SER A 486 -24.11 -9.76 -48.30
CA SER A 486 -24.19 -11.03 -47.59
C SER A 486 -25.11 -10.92 -46.37
N GLU A 487 -25.73 -12.04 -45.99
CA GLU A 487 -26.57 -12.15 -44.80
C GLU A 487 -26.32 -13.50 -44.11
N ILE A 488 -26.04 -13.46 -42.80
CA ILE A 488 -25.98 -14.66 -41.97
C ILE A 488 -27.36 -14.84 -41.34
N LYS A 489 -28.02 -15.96 -41.67
CA LYS A 489 -29.38 -16.27 -41.23
C LYS A 489 -29.55 -16.09 -39.71
N PRO A 490 -30.75 -15.70 -39.23
CA PRO A 490 -31.00 -15.51 -37.81
C PRO A 490 -30.73 -16.78 -36.98
N VAL A 491 -29.95 -16.66 -35.90
CA VAL A 491 -29.65 -17.75 -34.96
C VAL A 491 -29.94 -17.29 -33.53
N SER A 492 -30.50 -18.17 -32.70
CA SER A 492 -30.77 -17.91 -31.29
C SER A 492 -29.53 -18.21 -30.44
N TYR A 493 -29.15 -17.27 -29.59
CA TYR A 493 -28.02 -17.40 -28.66
C TYR A 493 -28.50 -17.14 -27.23
N GLU A 494 -27.90 -17.84 -26.26
CA GLU A 494 -28.15 -17.64 -24.83
C GLU A 494 -27.57 -16.31 -24.32
N LYS A 495 -27.94 -15.91 -23.09
CA LYS A 495 -27.34 -14.77 -22.38
C LYS A 495 -25.81 -14.96 -22.33
N GLY A 496 -25.07 -13.88 -22.54
CA GLY A 496 -23.60 -13.86 -22.46
C GLY A 496 -22.93 -13.79 -23.83
N PHE A 497 -21.73 -14.36 -23.93
CA PHE A 497 -20.87 -14.23 -25.11
C PHE A 497 -21.34 -15.16 -26.25
N GLY A 498 -21.45 -14.59 -27.46
CA GLY A 498 -21.73 -15.32 -28.69
C GLY A 498 -20.71 -14.98 -29.79
N GLU A 499 -20.51 -15.94 -30.68
CA GLU A 499 -19.60 -15.81 -31.83
C GLU A 499 -20.21 -16.48 -33.05
N THR A 500 -20.01 -15.88 -34.22
CA THR A 500 -20.22 -16.52 -35.53
C THR A 500 -19.12 -16.12 -36.51
N THR A 501 -19.02 -16.80 -37.64
CA THR A 501 -17.98 -16.55 -38.65
C THR A 501 -18.60 -16.05 -39.94
N LEU A 502 -18.04 -14.97 -40.48
CA LEU A 502 -18.35 -14.46 -41.82
C LEU A 502 -17.23 -14.89 -42.78
N ASN A 503 -17.58 -15.67 -43.81
CA ASN A 503 -16.66 -15.97 -44.92
C ASN A 503 -16.62 -14.75 -45.88
N THR A 504 -15.43 -14.22 -46.11
CA THR A 504 -15.16 -13.05 -46.95
C THR A 504 -14.46 -13.40 -48.27
N GLU A 505 -14.19 -14.68 -48.58
CA GLU A 505 -13.46 -15.12 -49.79
C GLU A 505 -14.10 -14.65 -51.10
N LYS A 506 -15.41 -14.41 -51.10
CA LYS A 506 -16.16 -13.95 -52.29
C LYS A 506 -16.35 -12.44 -52.31
N PHE A 507 -15.83 -11.72 -51.32
CA PHE A 507 -15.92 -10.26 -51.26
C PHE A 507 -14.79 -9.68 -52.11
N SER A 508 -14.93 -8.43 -52.53
CA SER A 508 -13.81 -7.72 -53.18
C SER A 508 -13.03 -6.97 -52.11
N SER A 509 -11.73 -6.73 -52.31
CA SER A 509 -10.96 -5.92 -51.36
C SER A 509 -11.59 -4.53 -51.22
N GLY A 510 -11.83 -4.07 -49.99
CA GLY A 510 -12.54 -2.83 -49.74
C GLY A 510 -13.22 -2.75 -48.37
N ASN A 511 -13.94 -1.64 -48.15
CA ASN A 511 -14.66 -1.40 -46.91
C ASN A 511 -16.10 -1.91 -46.97
N TYR A 512 -16.56 -2.50 -45.89
CA TYR A 512 -17.90 -3.02 -45.68
C TYR A 512 -18.44 -2.58 -44.33
N ILE A 513 -19.75 -2.57 -44.19
CA ILE A 513 -20.44 -2.32 -42.92
C ILE A 513 -21.18 -3.60 -42.54
N ILE A 514 -20.89 -4.14 -41.36
CA ILE A 514 -21.63 -5.27 -40.79
C ILE A 514 -22.62 -4.72 -39.78
N ARG A 515 -23.89 -5.09 -39.93
CA ARG A 515 -24.97 -4.74 -39.03
C ARG A 515 -25.45 -5.98 -38.30
N MET A 516 -25.39 -5.96 -36.98
CA MET A 516 -26.06 -6.91 -36.11
C MET A 516 -27.47 -6.41 -35.78
N VAL A 517 -28.48 -7.25 -35.99
CA VAL A 517 -29.88 -6.97 -35.66
C VAL A 517 -30.37 -8.02 -34.67
N SER A 518 -30.84 -7.55 -33.52
CA SER A 518 -31.51 -8.39 -32.51
C SER A 518 -33.02 -8.42 -32.76
N ASN A 519 -33.68 -9.53 -32.41
CA ASN A 519 -35.15 -9.63 -32.41
C ASN A 519 -35.86 -8.64 -31.48
N SER A 520 -35.13 -8.03 -30.53
CA SER A 520 -35.61 -6.89 -29.72
C SER A 520 -35.68 -5.57 -30.50
N GLY A 521 -35.22 -5.54 -31.76
CA GLY A 521 -35.16 -4.36 -32.62
C GLY A 521 -33.86 -3.56 -32.50
N LYS A 522 -32.96 -3.91 -31.56
CA LYS A 522 -31.67 -3.22 -31.43
C LYS A 522 -30.77 -3.54 -32.63
N THR A 523 -30.20 -2.49 -33.22
CA THR A 523 -29.30 -2.57 -34.35
C THR A 523 -27.95 -1.93 -34.00
N VAL A 524 -26.84 -2.63 -34.23
CA VAL A 524 -25.48 -2.12 -34.00
C VAL A 524 -24.63 -2.42 -35.24
N SER A 525 -23.87 -1.45 -35.74
CA SER A 525 -23.04 -1.61 -36.93
C SER A 525 -21.54 -1.45 -36.64
N LYS A 526 -20.70 -2.19 -37.36
CA LYS A 526 -19.24 -2.15 -37.29
C LYS A 526 -18.64 -2.13 -38.69
N GLN A 527 -17.46 -1.53 -38.82
CA GLN A 527 -16.71 -1.52 -40.08
C GLN A 527 -15.91 -2.81 -40.23
N LEU A 528 -15.86 -3.33 -41.45
CA LEU A 528 -15.00 -4.43 -41.86
C LEU A 528 -14.18 -3.97 -43.06
N LEU A 529 -12.87 -4.12 -42.99
CA LEU A 529 -11.97 -4.01 -44.14
C LEU A 529 -11.66 -5.43 -44.63
N VAL A 530 -11.83 -5.68 -45.92
CA VAL A 530 -11.44 -6.94 -46.58
C VAL A 530 -10.21 -6.66 -47.45
N GLU A 531 -9.18 -7.49 -47.31
CA GLU A 531 -7.94 -7.42 -48.09
C GLU A 531 -7.56 -8.82 -48.55
N HIS A 532 -7.68 -9.08 -49.86
CA HIS A 532 -7.22 -10.31 -50.51
C HIS A 532 -5.84 -10.17 -51.14
#